data_AF-A0A673B2M1-F1
#
_entry.id   AF-A0A673B2M1-F1
#
_cell.length_a   1.000
_cell.length_b   1.000
_cell.length_c   1.000
_cell.angle_alpha   90.00
_cell.angle_beta   90.00
_cell.angle_gamma   90.00
#
_symmetry.space_group_name_H-M   'P 1'
#
loop_
_entity.id
_entity.type
_entity.pdbx_description
1 polymer ?
#
loop_
_entity_poly.entity_id
_entity_poly.type
_entity_poly.pdbx_seq_one_letter_code
_entity_poly.pdbx_strand_id
1 'polypeptide(L)'
;MGLPTLEFSDSFLDSPDFRERLKCHEIELERTNKFIKELIKDGNMLISALKNLSAAVQKFSQSLQEFQFECIGDAETDDEVNIAQSFKEFSQLLTTVEEERRRLIQNADDVLITPLEKFRKEQIGAAKEGKKKFDKETEKYYSTLERHLNLSSRKKETYLQEADTQIDKERQLFYDASLEYVFKIQEVQEKKKFEFVEPLLAFLQGLFTFYHEGYELAHEFEPYKQQLQFNLQNTRNNFVSTKQEVEKLMKRIRSADQDYKPPGQWTMEGFLYIQEKRELLNQPEMFKLKSCIRRKTDSIDKRFCFDIEVVERHGVMTLQALSESNRRLWLEAMDGKEPVRNSARLPLKYSFCCSYSLAPVDIDLDPETWDNKTITSGLKNYLRSARPSSCVSFAVRNKSDDQNYRVCAVHALVHKLPERNREMLELLIKHLVTVSAQNQFNLMTVSNLGVIFGPTLMRSQEETVAAMMNIKFQNIVVEILIENFTKVLFWFWVCSEFGCTISPILSTFISYFNGHLYAKAMYSCEAEHSHELSFPQGALFSNVYPSVEPGWLQATYEGRTGLIPENYVVFL
;
A
#
# COMPACT_ATOMS: atom_id res chain seq x y z
N MET A 1 22.66 -28.14 -31.56
CA MET A 1 23.57 -29.31 -31.55
C MET A 1 24.58 -29.11 -30.44
N GLY A 2 24.89 -30.17 -29.68
CA GLY A 2 25.89 -30.11 -28.59
C GLY A 2 27.33 -30.05 -29.11
N LEU A 3 28.29 -29.88 -28.20
CA LEU A 3 29.71 -29.94 -28.53
C LEU A 3 30.09 -31.36 -28.99
N PRO A 4 30.95 -31.50 -30.01
CA PRO A 4 31.42 -32.81 -30.47
C PRO A 4 32.31 -33.48 -29.42
N THR A 5 32.27 -34.80 -29.30
CA THR A 5 33.07 -35.53 -28.30
C THR A 5 34.57 -35.39 -28.57
N LEU A 6 35.37 -35.26 -27.50
CA LEU A 6 36.83 -35.33 -27.56
C LEU A 6 37.27 -36.71 -27.10
N GLU A 7 37.60 -37.61 -28.04
CA GLU A 7 38.13 -38.93 -27.69
C GLU A 7 39.64 -38.85 -27.40
N PHE A 8 40.11 -39.54 -26.36
CA PHE A 8 41.53 -39.62 -26.05
C PHE A 8 42.34 -40.33 -27.17
N SER A 9 41.72 -41.24 -27.92
CA SER A 9 42.36 -41.87 -29.07
C SER A 9 42.70 -40.87 -30.17
N ASP A 10 41.86 -39.85 -30.35
CA ASP A 10 42.03 -38.86 -31.41
C ASP A 10 43.12 -37.84 -31.05
N SER A 11 43.30 -37.57 -29.76
CA SER A 11 44.35 -36.67 -29.26
C SER A 11 45.75 -37.26 -29.39
N PHE A 12 45.86 -38.58 -29.51
CA PHE A 12 47.10 -39.29 -29.84
C PHE A 12 47.44 -39.20 -31.34
N LEU A 13 46.44 -39.21 -32.21
CA LEU A 13 46.64 -39.04 -33.65
C LEU A 13 46.94 -37.58 -34.03
N ASP A 14 46.47 -36.64 -33.22
CA ASP A 14 46.54 -35.20 -33.45
C ASP A 14 46.05 -34.78 -34.84
N SER A 15 44.91 -35.35 -35.26
CA SER A 15 44.37 -35.11 -36.59
C SER A 15 43.82 -33.68 -36.74
N PRO A 16 43.76 -33.13 -37.97
CA PRO A 16 43.10 -31.86 -38.23
C PRO A 16 41.66 -31.81 -37.70
N ASP A 17 40.90 -32.90 -37.85
CA ASP A 17 39.53 -33.00 -37.34
C ASP A 17 39.47 -32.95 -35.81
N PHE A 18 40.43 -33.59 -35.12
CA PHE A 18 40.57 -33.47 -33.67
C PHE A 18 40.85 -32.03 -33.25
N ARG A 19 41.78 -31.35 -33.92
CA ARG A 19 42.11 -29.94 -33.65
C ARG A 19 40.90 -29.02 -33.87
N GLU A 20 40.08 -29.29 -34.88
CA GLU A 20 38.84 -28.54 -35.11
C GLU A 20 37.81 -28.77 -33.98
N ARG A 21 37.62 -30.01 -33.55
CA ARG A 21 36.77 -30.33 -32.38
C ARG A 21 37.29 -29.65 -31.12
N LEU A 22 38.59 -29.74 -30.84
CA LEU A 22 39.24 -29.12 -29.69
C LEU A 22 38.99 -27.60 -29.69
N LYS A 23 39.16 -26.94 -30.84
CA LYS A 23 38.89 -25.51 -31.00
C LYS A 23 37.44 -25.13 -30.67
N CYS A 24 36.46 -25.97 -31.02
CA CYS A 24 35.07 -25.75 -30.63
C CYS A 24 34.89 -25.74 -29.10
N HIS A 25 35.55 -26.64 -28.39
CA HIS A 25 35.54 -26.67 -26.92
C HIS A 25 36.23 -25.45 -26.30
N GLU A 26 37.36 -25.01 -26.87
CA GLU A 26 38.06 -23.81 -26.42
C GLU A 26 37.21 -22.54 -26.54
N ILE A 27 36.48 -22.40 -27.66
CA ILE A 27 35.55 -21.29 -27.87
C ILE A 27 34.46 -21.29 -26.81
N GLU A 28 33.89 -22.47 -26.52
CA GLU A 28 32.83 -22.59 -25.52
C GLU A 28 33.35 -22.33 -24.09
N LEU A 29 34.58 -22.73 -23.79
CA LEU A 29 35.25 -22.43 -22.52
C LEU A 29 35.41 -20.91 -22.32
N GLU A 30 35.82 -20.16 -23.35
CA GLU A 30 35.94 -18.70 -23.25
C GLU A 30 34.57 -18.00 -23.14
N ARG A 31 33.56 -18.50 -23.87
CA ARG A 31 32.18 -18.00 -23.73
C ARG A 31 31.68 -18.20 -22.31
N THR A 32 31.87 -19.40 -21.76
CA THR A 32 31.50 -19.74 -20.38
C THR A 32 32.22 -18.81 -19.40
N ASN A 33 33.54 -18.65 -19.51
CA ASN A 33 34.33 -17.74 -18.66
C ASN A 33 33.80 -16.30 -18.68
N LYS A 34 33.47 -15.76 -19.87
CA LYS A 34 32.92 -14.42 -20.02
C LYS A 34 31.54 -14.32 -19.36
N PHE A 35 30.68 -15.31 -19.60
CA PHE A 35 29.34 -15.34 -19.03
C PHE A 35 29.37 -15.36 -17.50
N ILE A 36 30.19 -16.24 -16.88
CA ILE A 36 30.34 -16.31 -15.43
C ILE A 36 30.82 -14.98 -14.85
N LYS A 37 31.76 -14.31 -15.53
CA LYS A 37 32.27 -13.01 -15.10
C LYS A 37 31.18 -11.92 -15.08
N GLU A 38 30.35 -11.85 -16.11
CA GLU A 38 29.23 -10.90 -16.12
C GLU A 38 28.16 -11.29 -15.10
N LEU A 39 27.86 -12.58 -14.93
CA LEU A 39 26.90 -13.04 -13.92
C LEU A 39 27.35 -12.69 -12.49
N ILE A 40 28.62 -12.85 -12.16
CA ILE A 40 29.18 -12.43 -10.87
C ILE A 40 29.01 -10.92 -10.67
N LYS A 41 29.26 -10.13 -11.72
CA LYS A 41 29.09 -8.67 -11.68
C LYS A 41 27.62 -8.29 -11.44
N ASP A 42 26.69 -8.91 -12.17
CA ASP A 42 25.25 -8.67 -12.02
C ASP A 42 24.75 -9.12 -10.64
N GLY A 43 25.24 -10.27 -10.14
CA GLY A 43 24.95 -10.75 -8.78
C GLY A 43 25.41 -9.77 -7.70
N ASN A 44 26.63 -9.21 -7.83
CA ASN A 44 27.11 -8.16 -6.92
C ASN A 44 26.26 -6.89 -6.98
N MET A 45 25.82 -6.48 -8.18
CA MET A 45 24.90 -5.34 -8.33
C MET A 45 23.56 -5.59 -7.65
N LEU A 46 23.01 -6.80 -7.79
CA LEU A 46 21.78 -7.20 -7.11
C LEU A 46 21.94 -7.16 -5.58
N ILE A 47 23.02 -7.74 -5.05
CA ILE A 47 23.32 -7.74 -3.60
C ILE A 47 23.48 -6.29 -3.09
N SER A 48 24.15 -5.42 -3.86
CA SER A 48 24.27 -4.01 -3.52
C SER A 48 22.92 -3.29 -3.49
N ALA A 49 22.04 -3.55 -4.45
CA ALA A 49 20.69 -2.99 -4.47
C ALA A 49 19.86 -3.46 -3.27
N LEU A 50 19.94 -4.74 -2.90
CA LEU A 50 19.28 -5.29 -1.72
C LEU A 50 19.80 -4.65 -0.42
N LYS A 51 21.11 -4.42 -0.31
CA LYS A 51 21.72 -3.70 0.83
C LYS A 51 21.17 -2.26 0.94
N ASN A 52 21.08 -1.55 -0.18
CA ASN A 52 20.55 -0.18 -0.20
C ASN A 52 19.07 -0.13 0.20
N LEU A 53 18.26 -1.07 -0.32
CA LEU A 53 16.85 -1.18 0.06
C LEU A 53 16.72 -1.46 1.57
N SER A 54 17.52 -2.39 2.10
CA SER A 54 17.46 -2.72 3.53
C SER A 54 17.83 -1.53 4.42
N ALA A 55 18.87 -0.78 4.07
CA ALA A 55 19.23 0.45 4.78
C ALA A 55 18.11 1.51 4.73
N ALA A 56 17.44 1.66 3.58
CA ALA A 56 16.33 2.60 3.44
C ALA A 56 15.13 2.23 4.31
N VAL A 57 14.74 0.94 4.33
CA VAL A 57 13.61 0.47 5.16
C VAL A 57 13.93 0.56 6.65
N GLN A 58 15.14 0.21 7.08
CA GLN A 58 15.57 0.37 8.47
C GLN A 58 15.50 1.84 8.92
N LYS A 59 15.99 2.78 8.10
CA LYS A 59 15.92 4.20 8.41
C LYS A 59 14.48 4.71 8.51
N PHE A 60 13.60 4.24 7.61
CA PHE A 60 12.19 4.58 7.66
C PHE A 60 11.51 4.01 8.92
N SER A 61 11.80 2.75 9.26
CA SER A 61 11.33 2.11 10.49
C SER A 61 11.73 2.91 11.74
N GLN A 62 13.00 3.33 11.84
CA GLN A 62 13.47 4.16 12.94
C GLN A 62 12.69 5.48 13.05
N SER A 63 12.41 6.12 11.91
CA SER A 63 11.64 7.37 11.89
C SER A 63 10.21 7.17 12.41
N LEU A 64 9.60 6.01 12.14
CA LEU A 64 8.29 5.66 12.71
C LEU A 64 8.38 5.41 14.22
N GLN A 65 9.45 4.80 14.70
CA GLN A 65 9.62 4.49 16.13
C GLN A 65 9.83 5.74 16.99
N GLU A 66 10.49 6.76 16.45
CA GLU A 66 10.74 8.04 17.13
C GLU A 66 9.52 8.97 17.15
N PHE A 67 8.50 8.70 16.31
CA PHE A 67 7.30 9.53 16.24
C PHE A 67 6.44 9.40 17.50
N GLN A 68 5.98 10.54 18.03
CA GLN A 68 5.05 10.61 19.17
C GLN A 68 3.82 11.42 18.76
N PHE A 69 2.64 10.89 19.09
CA PHE A 69 1.39 11.62 18.93
C PHE A 69 1.12 12.48 20.17
N GLU A 70 0.66 13.70 19.95
CA GLU A 70 0.12 14.57 20.99
C GLU A 70 -1.38 14.78 20.74
N CYS A 71 -2.22 14.37 21.67
CA CYS A 71 -3.68 14.51 21.60
C CYS A 71 -4.14 15.78 22.34
N ILE A 72 -5.31 16.32 21.97
CA ILE A 72 -5.87 17.52 22.60
C ILE A 72 -6.65 17.11 23.85
N GLY A 73 -6.21 17.59 25.01
CA GLY A 73 -6.86 17.37 26.31
C GLY A 73 -5.91 16.82 27.36
N ASP A 74 -6.33 16.81 28.62
CA ASP A 74 -5.52 16.31 29.74
C ASP A 74 -5.62 14.78 29.91
N ALA A 75 -6.42 14.10 29.07
CA ALA A 75 -6.61 12.66 29.08
C ALA A 75 -6.86 12.13 27.66
N GLU A 76 -6.27 10.98 27.35
CA GLU A 76 -6.42 10.28 26.08
C GLU A 76 -7.45 9.15 26.19
N THR A 77 -8.21 8.92 25.12
CA THR A 77 -9.09 7.75 24.98
C THR A 77 -8.29 6.50 24.62
N ASP A 78 -8.83 5.31 24.89
CA ASP A 78 -8.19 4.04 24.53
C ASP A 78 -7.92 3.94 23.01
N ASP A 79 -8.81 4.50 22.17
CA ASP A 79 -8.61 4.55 20.72
C ASP A 79 -7.41 5.44 20.36
N GLU A 80 -7.25 6.61 21.00
CA GLU A 80 -6.14 7.54 20.79
C GLU A 80 -4.80 6.95 21.23
N VAL A 81 -4.75 6.27 22.38
CA VAL A 81 -3.55 5.56 22.85
C VAL A 81 -3.15 4.46 21.86
N ASN A 82 -4.11 3.68 21.36
CA ASN A 82 -3.84 2.62 20.38
C ASN A 82 -3.37 3.20 19.03
N ILE A 83 -3.93 4.33 18.58
CA ILE A 83 -3.49 5.03 17.38
C ILE A 83 -2.09 5.61 17.58
N ALA A 84 -1.81 6.20 18.75
CA ALA A 84 -0.52 6.77 19.09
C ALA A 84 0.60 5.72 19.04
N GLN A 85 0.29 4.49 19.45
CA GLN A 85 1.22 3.36 19.44
C GLN A 85 1.40 2.74 18.04
N SER A 86 0.50 2.98 17.08
CA SER A 86 0.49 2.29 15.78
C SER A 86 1.76 2.46 14.96
N PHE A 87 2.43 3.59 15.06
CA PHE A 87 3.70 3.82 14.35
C PHE A 87 4.82 2.92 14.87
N LYS A 88 4.82 2.61 16.17
CA LYS A 88 5.77 1.67 16.76
C LYS A 88 5.47 0.23 16.34
N GLU A 89 4.19 -0.15 16.22
CA GLU A 89 3.80 -1.46 15.69
C GLU A 89 4.22 -1.63 14.22
N PHE A 90 4.01 -0.60 13.39
CA PHE A 90 4.50 -0.59 12.01
C PHE A 90 6.03 -0.68 11.92
N SER A 91 6.73 0.06 12.77
CA SER A 91 8.19 -0.01 12.88
C SER A 91 8.66 -1.42 13.23
N GLN A 92 8.04 -2.07 14.21
CA GLN A 92 8.41 -3.43 14.61
C GLN A 92 8.22 -4.41 13.46
N LEU A 93 7.07 -4.40 12.77
CA LEU A 93 6.83 -5.24 11.60
C LEU A 93 7.90 -5.05 10.51
N LEU A 94 8.18 -3.79 10.15
CA LEU A 94 9.20 -3.49 9.14
C LEU A 94 10.60 -3.96 9.57
N THR A 95 10.93 -3.83 10.85
CA THR A 95 12.22 -4.26 11.40
C THR A 95 12.37 -5.78 11.32
N THR A 96 11.32 -6.53 11.63
CA THR A 96 11.32 -8.00 11.54
C THR A 96 11.45 -8.47 10.09
N VAL A 97 10.71 -7.87 9.15
CA VAL A 97 10.86 -8.18 7.71
C VAL A 97 12.29 -7.88 7.21
N GLU A 98 12.90 -6.78 7.67
CA GLU A 98 14.26 -6.45 7.29
C GLU A 98 15.32 -7.36 7.91
N GLU A 99 15.04 -7.97 9.06
CA GLU A 99 15.90 -9.01 9.64
C GLU A 99 16.04 -10.21 8.69
N GLU A 100 14.92 -10.67 8.14
CA GLU A 100 14.90 -11.77 7.16
C GLU A 100 15.69 -11.41 5.90
N ARG A 101 15.49 -10.19 5.36
CA ARG A 101 16.25 -9.74 4.20
C ARG A 101 17.74 -9.67 4.50
N ARG A 102 18.13 -9.23 5.70
CA ARG A 102 19.54 -9.14 6.09
C ARG A 102 20.19 -10.52 6.13
N ARG A 103 19.49 -11.54 6.63
CA ARG A 103 19.96 -12.93 6.61
C ARG A 103 20.22 -13.43 5.18
N LEU A 104 19.31 -13.16 4.25
CA LEU A 104 19.51 -13.45 2.83
C LEU A 104 20.75 -12.74 2.26
N ILE A 105 20.89 -11.43 2.51
CA ILE A 105 22.00 -10.62 2.00
C ILE A 105 23.35 -11.10 2.57
N GLN A 106 23.41 -11.40 3.87
CA GLN A 106 24.64 -11.78 4.56
C GLN A 106 25.22 -13.07 3.98
N ASN A 107 24.35 -14.01 3.59
CA ASN A 107 24.75 -15.29 3.03
C ASN A 107 24.95 -15.25 1.51
N ALA A 108 24.52 -14.19 0.82
CA ALA A 108 24.51 -14.15 -0.65
C ALA A 108 25.91 -14.22 -1.28
N ASP A 109 26.90 -13.56 -0.68
CA ASP A 109 28.30 -13.63 -1.17
C ASP A 109 28.82 -15.07 -1.09
N ASP A 110 28.62 -15.76 0.05
CA ASP A 110 29.13 -17.11 0.29
C ASP A 110 28.39 -18.18 -0.51
N VAL A 111 27.08 -18.00 -0.75
CA VAL A 111 26.24 -18.98 -1.42
C VAL A 111 26.27 -18.81 -2.95
N LEU A 112 26.42 -17.58 -3.46
CA LEU A 112 26.36 -17.30 -4.90
C LEU A 112 27.70 -16.83 -5.46
N ILE A 113 28.29 -15.78 -4.91
CA ILE A 113 29.45 -15.10 -5.54
C ILE A 113 30.72 -15.94 -5.41
N THR A 114 31.06 -16.36 -4.19
CA THR A 114 32.28 -17.12 -3.89
C THR A 114 32.36 -18.44 -4.67
N PRO A 115 31.30 -19.28 -4.76
CA PRO A 115 31.35 -20.51 -5.55
C PRO A 115 31.55 -20.26 -7.05
N LEU A 116 30.89 -19.25 -7.62
CA LEU A 116 31.05 -18.88 -9.03
C LEU A 116 32.47 -18.37 -9.33
N GLU A 117 33.03 -17.56 -8.44
CA GLU A 117 34.43 -17.13 -8.53
C GLU A 117 35.40 -18.31 -8.43
N LYS A 118 35.16 -19.23 -7.50
CA LYS A 118 35.97 -20.42 -7.28
C LYS A 118 35.98 -21.30 -8.53
N PHE A 119 34.80 -21.61 -9.09
CA PHE A 119 34.69 -22.38 -10.33
C PHE A 119 35.49 -21.73 -11.47
N ARG A 120 35.36 -20.41 -11.63
CA ARG A 120 36.07 -19.65 -12.66
C ARG A 120 37.59 -19.64 -12.46
N LYS A 121 38.07 -19.50 -11.22
CA LYS A 121 39.51 -19.42 -10.92
C LYS A 121 40.16 -20.81 -10.96
N GLU A 122 39.53 -21.81 -10.35
CA GLU A 122 40.10 -23.14 -10.17
C GLU A 122 39.86 -24.04 -11.38
N GLN A 123 38.61 -24.16 -11.87
CA GLN A 123 38.30 -25.10 -12.95
C GLN A 123 38.69 -24.52 -14.32
N ILE A 124 38.17 -23.34 -14.66
CA ILE A 124 38.50 -22.69 -15.95
C ILE A 124 39.98 -22.26 -15.97
N GLY A 125 40.50 -21.74 -14.86
CA GLY A 125 41.90 -21.37 -14.75
C GLY A 125 42.85 -22.56 -14.97
N ALA A 126 42.55 -23.73 -14.38
CA ALA A 126 43.33 -24.95 -14.61
C ALA A 126 43.30 -25.40 -16.08
N ALA A 127 42.14 -25.35 -16.74
CA ALA A 127 42.04 -25.68 -18.17
C ALA A 127 42.86 -24.72 -19.05
N LYS A 128 42.91 -23.43 -18.71
CA LYS A 128 43.75 -22.44 -19.40
C LYS A 128 45.25 -22.70 -19.21
N GLU A 129 45.66 -23.14 -18.03
CA GLU A 129 47.05 -23.53 -17.79
C GLU A 129 47.41 -24.82 -18.52
N GLY A 130 46.50 -25.80 -18.54
CA GLY A 130 46.61 -27.01 -19.36
C GLY A 130 46.80 -26.69 -20.84
N LYS A 131 46.06 -25.71 -21.38
CA LYS A 131 46.24 -25.22 -22.74
C LYS A 131 47.66 -24.69 -22.99
N LYS A 132 48.19 -23.83 -22.11
CA LYS A 132 49.55 -23.29 -22.27
C LYS A 132 50.60 -24.40 -22.29
N LYS A 133 50.45 -25.40 -21.43
CA LYS A 133 51.33 -26.57 -21.39
C LYS A 133 51.24 -27.35 -22.70
N PHE A 134 50.04 -27.63 -23.18
CA PHE A 134 49.80 -28.31 -24.45
C PHE A 134 50.39 -27.55 -25.64
N ASP A 135 50.17 -26.23 -25.74
CA ASP A 135 50.71 -25.39 -26.81
C ASP A 135 52.25 -25.39 -26.79
N LYS A 136 52.86 -25.30 -25.60
CA LYS A 136 54.31 -25.33 -25.43
C LYS A 136 54.94 -26.66 -25.87
N GLU A 137 54.36 -27.79 -25.45
CA GLU A 137 54.88 -29.11 -25.85
C GLU A 137 54.57 -29.40 -27.34
N THR A 138 53.47 -28.87 -27.88
CA THR A 138 53.17 -28.89 -29.32
C THR A 138 54.28 -28.20 -30.12
N GLU A 139 54.67 -26.99 -29.74
CA GLU A 139 55.73 -26.23 -30.44
C GLU A 139 57.08 -26.94 -30.40
N LYS A 140 57.48 -27.48 -29.24
CA LYS A 140 58.73 -28.23 -29.08
C LYS A 140 58.76 -29.51 -29.93
N TYR A 141 57.66 -30.27 -29.93
CA TYR A 141 57.56 -31.51 -30.68
C TYR A 141 57.71 -31.24 -32.18
N TYR A 142 56.94 -30.30 -32.74
CA TYR A 142 57.01 -29.99 -34.17
C TYR A 142 58.34 -29.34 -34.59
N SER A 143 58.94 -28.49 -33.74
CA SER A 143 60.28 -27.93 -33.98
C SER A 143 61.36 -29.01 -33.99
N THR A 144 61.27 -30.00 -33.09
CA THR A 144 62.20 -31.14 -33.05
C THR A 144 61.96 -32.08 -34.23
N LEU A 145 60.71 -32.32 -34.61
CA LEU A 145 60.33 -33.13 -35.76
C LEU A 145 60.86 -32.53 -37.07
N GLU A 146 60.72 -31.23 -37.27
CA GLU A 146 61.26 -30.54 -38.44
C GLU A 146 62.78 -30.68 -38.52
N ARG A 147 63.49 -30.52 -37.38
CA ARG A 147 64.94 -30.75 -37.33
C ARG A 147 65.30 -32.20 -37.62
N HIS A 148 64.50 -33.15 -37.12
CA HIS A 148 64.67 -34.57 -37.35
C HIS A 148 64.51 -34.94 -38.83
N LEU A 149 63.46 -34.44 -39.48
CA LEU A 149 63.19 -34.70 -40.90
C LEU A 149 64.24 -34.07 -41.83
N ASN A 150 64.90 -32.99 -41.40
CA ASN A 150 65.97 -32.33 -42.16
C ASN A 150 67.37 -32.94 -41.92
N LEU A 151 67.50 -34.00 -41.12
CA LEU A 151 68.77 -34.68 -40.89
C LEU A 151 69.24 -35.42 -42.15
N SER A 152 70.51 -35.22 -42.51
CA SER A 152 71.13 -35.96 -43.61
C SER A 152 71.33 -37.42 -43.24
N SER A 153 70.90 -38.34 -44.11
CA SER A 153 71.14 -39.78 -44.01
C SER A 153 72.63 -40.19 -44.04
N ARG A 154 73.54 -39.25 -44.29
CA ARG A 154 75.00 -39.48 -44.28
C ARG A 154 75.65 -39.25 -42.91
N LYS A 155 74.88 -38.88 -41.88
CA LYS A 155 75.39 -38.72 -40.51
C LYS A 155 75.78 -40.08 -39.92
N LYS A 156 76.60 -40.06 -38.87
CA LYS A 156 76.98 -41.27 -38.15
C LYS A 156 75.74 -41.92 -37.53
N GLU A 157 75.66 -43.24 -37.59
CA GLU A 157 74.56 -44.04 -37.04
C GLU A 157 74.21 -43.67 -35.59
N THR A 158 75.23 -43.48 -34.74
CA THR A 158 75.03 -43.08 -33.33
C THR A 158 74.29 -41.76 -33.18
N TYR A 159 74.55 -40.80 -34.08
CA TYR A 159 73.89 -39.49 -34.07
C TYR A 159 72.45 -39.56 -34.60
N LEU A 160 72.18 -40.48 -35.54
CA LEU A 160 70.81 -40.74 -36.00
C LEU A 160 69.98 -41.37 -34.88
N GLN A 161 70.53 -42.36 -34.17
CA GLN A 161 69.88 -43.00 -33.02
C GLN A 161 69.60 -42.03 -31.85
N GLU A 162 70.52 -41.09 -31.58
CA GLU A 162 70.30 -40.03 -30.60
C GLU A 162 69.14 -39.10 -31.02
N ALA A 163 69.04 -38.78 -32.32
CA ALA A 163 67.95 -37.97 -32.85
C ALA A 163 66.60 -38.70 -32.83
N ASP A 164 66.57 -40.01 -33.11
CA ASP A 164 65.40 -40.88 -32.98
C ASP A 164 64.90 -40.91 -31.52
N THR A 165 65.80 -41.15 -30.57
CA THR A 165 65.48 -41.19 -29.14
C THR A 165 64.94 -39.84 -28.65
N GLN A 166 65.51 -38.74 -29.15
CA GLN A 166 65.08 -37.40 -28.77
C GLN A 166 63.69 -37.07 -29.34
N ILE A 167 63.36 -37.45 -30.58
CA ILE A 167 62.02 -37.21 -31.12
C ILE A 167 60.97 -38.08 -30.43
N ASP A 168 61.28 -39.33 -30.09
CA ASP A 168 60.38 -40.21 -29.33
C ASP A 168 60.08 -39.64 -27.94
N LYS A 169 61.09 -39.05 -27.28
CA LYS A 169 60.90 -38.38 -25.98
C LYS A 169 59.99 -37.16 -26.09
N GLU A 170 60.23 -36.25 -27.03
CA GLU A 170 59.38 -35.07 -27.22
C GLU A 170 57.96 -35.44 -27.64
N ARG A 171 57.82 -36.51 -28.44
CA ARG A 171 56.52 -37.07 -28.84
C ARG A 171 55.71 -37.55 -27.62
N GLN A 172 56.35 -38.27 -26.69
CA GLN A 172 55.70 -38.69 -25.44
C GLN A 172 55.25 -37.50 -24.58
N LEU A 173 56.10 -36.49 -24.42
CA LEU A 173 55.76 -35.28 -23.66
C LEU A 173 54.58 -34.51 -24.27
N PHE A 174 54.55 -34.40 -25.60
CA PHE A 174 53.41 -33.83 -26.33
C PHE A 174 52.13 -34.64 -26.08
N TYR A 175 52.19 -35.97 -26.18
CA TYR A 175 51.04 -36.83 -25.95
C TYR A 175 50.50 -36.74 -24.52
N ASP A 176 51.37 -36.78 -23.51
CA ASP A 176 50.96 -36.62 -22.12
C ASP A 176 50.27 -35.27 -21.89
N ALA A 177 50.80 -34.19 -22.47
CA ALA A 177 50.19 -32.87 -22.39
C ALA A 177 48.84 -32.80 -23.12
N SER A 178 48.71 -33.48 -24.26
CA SER A 178 47.48 -33.57 -25.06
C SER A 178 46.36 -34.28 -24.28
N LEU A 179 46.67 -35.44 -23.69
CA LEU A 179 45.73 -36.22 -22.87
C LEU A 179 45.29 -35.43 -21.63
N GLU A 180 46.24 -34.82 -20.91
CA GLU A 180 45.94 -34.00 -19.73
C GLU A 180 45.05 -32.81 -20.10
N TYR A 181 45.30 -32.16 -21.24
CA TYR A 181 44.49 -31.02 -21.67
C TYR A 181 43.06 -31.43 -22.06
N VAL A 182 42.89 -32.52 -22.81
CA VAL A 182 41.57 -33.08 -23.14
C VAL A 182 40.80 -33.42 -21.86
N PHE A 183 41.45 -34.09 -20.90
CA PHE A 183 40.86 -34.40 -19.60
C PHE A 183 40.39 -33.12 -18.87
N LYS A 184 41.23 -32.08 -18.83
CA LYS A 184 40.88 -30.81 -18.18
C LYS A 184 39.69 -30.11 -18.83
N ILE A 185 39.59 -30.12 -20.16
CA ILE A 185 38.41 -29.58 -20.85
C ILE A 185 37.16 -30.35 -20.46
N GLN A 186 37.19 -31.69 -20.55
CA GLN A 186 36.05 -32.52 -20.20
C GLN A 186 35.63 -32.34 -18.74
N GLU A 187 36.60 -32.24 -17.82
CA GLU A 187 36.37 -31.99 -16.40
C GLU A 187 35.58 -30.69 -16.18
N VAL A 188 35.93 -29.59 -16.86
CA VAL A 188 35.16 -28.33 -16.78
C VAL A 188 33.75 -28.49 -17.36
N GLN A 189 33.59 -29.21 -18.47
CA GLN A 189 32.29 -29.42 -19.12
C GLN A 189 31.33 -30.26 -18.27
N GLU A 190 31.85 -31.18 -17.45
CA GLU A 190 31.05 -31.96 -16.51
C GLU A 190 30.78 -31.17 -15.21
N LYS A 191 31.81 -30.57 -14.61
CA LYS A 191 31.66 -29.81 -13.36
C LYS A 191 30.74 -28.62 -13.49
N LYS A 192 30.73 -27.92 -14.64
CA LYS A 192 29.82 -26.78 -14.85
C LYS A 192 28.35 -27.16 -14.71
N LYS A 193 27.97 -28.44 -14.89
CA LYS A 193 26.56 -28.85 -14.83
C LYS A 193 26.00 -28.77 -13.41
N PHE A 194 26.85 -28.96 -12.40
CA PHE A 194 26.43 -28.95 -10.99
C PHE A 194 27.06 -27.80 -10.20
N GLU A 195 28.37 -27.57 -10.28
CA GLU A 195 29.05 -26.50 -9.52
C GLU A 195 28.58 -25.08 -9.91
N PHE A 196 27.98 -24.92 -11.09
CA PHE A 196 27.40 -23.65 -11.54
C PHE A 196 25.92 -23.49 -11.15
N VAL A 197 25.16 -24.60 -11.14
CA VAL A 197 23.71 -24.59 -10.93
C VAL A 197 23.37 -24.60 -9.44
N GLU A 198 24.14 -25.32 -8.62
CA GLU A 198 23.94 -25.39 -7.18
C GLU A 198 23.97 -24.02 -6.47
N PRO A 199 24.93 -23.11 -6.74
CA PRO A 199 24.94 -21.77 -6.15
C PRO A 199 23.69 -20.95 -6.50
N LEU A 200 23.21 -21.06 -7.75
CA LEU A 200 22.02 -20.36 -8.21
C LEU A 200 20.76 -20.89 -7.53
N LEU A 201 20.64 -22.21 -7.43
CA LEU A 201 19.54 -22.86 -6.73
C LEU A 201 19.51 -22.47 -5.26
N ALA A 202 20.66 -22.49 -4.58
CA ALA A 202 20.77 -22.13 -3.18
C ALA A 202 20.41 -20.65 -2.92
N PHE A 203 20.82 -19.73 -3.80
CA PHE A 203 20.40 -18.33 -3.71
C PHE A 203 18.88 -18.15 -3.92
N LEU A 204 18.30 -18.85 -4.91
CA LEU A 204 16.86 -18.83 -5.15
C LEU A 204 16.06 -19.40 -3.97
N GLN A 205 16.57 -20.46 -3.33
CA GLN A 205 15.96 -21.00 -2.11
C GLN A 205 15.94 -19.95 -1.00
N GLY A 206 17.04 -19.22 -0.78
CA GLY A 206 17.09 -18.13 0.18
C GLY A 206 16.09 -17.01 -0.14
N LEU A 207 15.92 -16.66 -1.42
CA LEU A 207 14.90 -15.70 -1.86
C LEU A 207 13.48 -16.18 -1.53
N PHE A 208 13.16 -17.45 -1.81
CA PHE A 208 11.84 -17.99 -1.53
C PHE A 208 11.57 -18.07 -0.03
N THR A 209 12.56 -18.43 0.79
CA THR A 209 12.44 -18.37 2.25
C THR A 209 12.12 -16.95 2.70
N PHE A 210 12.85 -15.94 2.22
CA PHE A 210 12.56 -14.54 2.55
C PHE A 210 11.11 -14.12 2.21
N TYR A 211 10.61 -14.50 1.03
CA TYR A 211 9.23 -14.19 0.64
C TYR A 211 8.19 -14.93 1.49
N HIS A 212 8.47 -16.18 1.86
CA HIS A 212 7.59 -16.96 2.71
C HIS A 212 7.49 -16.34 4.11
N GLU A 213 8.62 -16.02 4.74
CA GLU A 213 8.64 -15.34 6.05
C GLU A 213 7.92 -13.98 6.00
N GLY A 214 8.12 -13.22 4.91
CA GLY A 214 7.40 -11.96 4.71
C GLY A 214 5.88 -12.13 4.60
N TYR A 215 5.41 -13.26 4.05
CA TYR A 215 3.99 -13.60 3.99
C TYR A 215 3.44 -13.97 5.38
N GLU A 216 4.14 -14.82 6.12
CA GLU A 216 3.73 -15.23 7.47
C GLU A 216 3.63 -14.03 8.40
N LEU A 217 4.64 -13.14 8.40
CA LEU A 217 4.61 -11.89 9.18
C LEU A 217 3.43 -10.98 8.81
N ALA A 218 3.09 -10.90 7.52
CA ALA A 218 1.94 -10.11 7.08
C ALA A 218 0.61 -10.74 7.55
N HIS A 219 0.53 -12.07 7.58
CA HIS A 219 -0.63 -12.80 8.06
C HIS A 219 -0.82 -12.63 9.58
N GLU A 220 0.26 -12.75 10.36
CA GLU A 220 0.27 -12.52 11.81
C GLU A 220 -0.12 -11.08 12.17
N PHE A 221 0.19 -10.11 11.30
CA PHE A 221 -0.15 -8.70 11.50
C PHE A 221 -1.62 -8.35 11.17
N GLU A 222 -2.34 -9.23 10.45
CA GLU A 222 -3.68 -8.94 9.95
C GLU A 222 -4.72 -8.63 11.06
N PRO A 223 -4.77 -9.36 12.20
CA PRO A 223 -5.71 -9.05 13.28
C PRO A 223 -5.49 -7.64 13.86
N TYR A 224 -4.22 -7.25 14.07
CA TYR A 224 -3.89 -5.90 14.55
C TYR A 224 -4.32 -4.84 13.54
N LYS A 225 -4.04 -5.05 12.25
CA LYS A 225 -4.47 -4.15 11.17
C LYS A 225 -5.99 -3.95 11.15
N GLN A 226 -6.77 -5.02 11.32
CA GLN A 226 -8.23 -4.93 11.37
C GLN A 226 -8.72 -4.13 12.58
N GLN A 227 -8.14 -4.38 13.76
CA GLN A 227 -8.46 -3.62 14.96
C GLN A 227 -8.10 -2.13 14.80
N LEU A 228 -6.92 -1.82 14.26
CA LEU A 228 -6.50 -0.44 14.03
C LEU A 228 -7.44 0.27 13.03
N GLN A 229 -7.91 -0.42 11.99
CA GLN A 229 -8.90 0.12 11.05
C GLN A 229 -10.21 0.49 11.74
N PHE A 230 -10.67 -0.34 12.68
CA PHE A 230 -11.85 -0.05 13.49
C PHE A 230 -11.63 1.18 14.40
N ASN A 231 -10.52 1.25 15.13
CA ASN A 231 -10.19 2.38 16.01
C ASN A 231 -10.09 3.70 15.22
N LEU A 232 -9.48 3.66 14.02
CA LEU A 232 -9.43 4.80 13.11
C LEU A 232 -10.82 5.24 12.65
N GLN A 233 -11.73 4.30 12.40
CA GLN A 233 -13.11 4.64 12.04
C GLN A 233 -13.88 5.26 13.19
N ASN A 234 -13.71 4.75 14.42
CA ASN A 234 -14.31 5.33 15.62
C ASN A 234 -13.82 6.76 15.84
N THR A 235 -12.50 6.98 15.76
CA THR A 235 -11.90 8.31 15.89
C THR A 235 -12.43 9.30 14.85
N ARG A 236 -12.62 8.86 13.59
CA ARG A 236 -13.27 9.68 12.55
C ARG A 236 -14.72 10.01 12.90
N ASN A 237 -15.49 9.03 13.36
CA ASN A 237 -16.89 9.24 13.73
C ASN A 237 -17.01 10.22 14.92
N ASN A 238 -16.15 10.07 15.93
CA ASN A 238 -16.05 10.96 17.07
C ASN A 238 -15.72 12.39 16.63
N PHE A 239 -14.73 12.57 15.76
CA PHE A 239 -14.40 13.88 15.21
C PHE A 239 -15.60 14.54 14.50
N VAL A 240 -16.32 13.80 13.64
CA VAL A 240 -17.48 14.34 12.92
C VAL A 240 -18.57 14.80 13.89
N SER A 241 -18.84 14.02 14.94
CA SER A 241 -19.81 14.36 15.99
C SER A 241 -19.37 15.60 16.77
N THR A 242 -18.14 15.59 17.30
CA THR A 242 -17.58 16.68 18.10
C THR A 242 -17.46 17.98 17.28
N LYS A 243 -17.09 17.90 16.00
CA LYS A 243 -17.02 19.06 15.11
C LYS A 243 -18.38 19.76 15.00
N GLN A 244 -19.47 19.01 14.84
CA GLN A 244 -20.81 19.61 14.76
C GLN A 244 -21.19 20.31 16.06
N GLU A 245 -20.88 19.72 17.21
CA GLU A 245 -21.13 20.34 18.52
C GLU A 245 -20.25 21.58 18.75
N VAL A 246 -18.97 21.54 18.37
CA VAL A 246 -18.06 22.69 18.42
C VAL A 246 -18.55 23.81 17.50
N GLU A 247 -19.02 23.50 16.29
CA GLU A 247 -19.60 24.48 15.37
C GLU A 247 -20.90 25.09 15.92
N LYS A 248 -21.77 24.29 16.54
CA LYS A 248 -22.98 24.78 17.23
C LYS A 248 -22.61 25.68 18.40
N LEU A 249 -21.64 25.29 19.22
CA LEU A 249 -21.15 26.09 20.34
C LEU A 249 -20.58 27.42 19.84
N MET A 250 -19.73 27.38 18.81
CA MET A 250 -19.18 28.58 18.18
C MET A 250 -20.29 29.51 17.67
N LYS A 251 -21.33 28.97 17.00
CA LYS A 251 -22.48 29.75 16.54
C LYS A 251 -23.25 30.37 17.71
N ARG A 252 -23.52 29.60 18.77
CA ARG A 252 -24.17 30.10 20.00
C ARG A 252 -23.40 31.24 20.63
N ILE A 253 -22.08 31.09 20.79
CA ILE A 253 -21.19 32.13 21.35
C ILE A 253 -21.20 33.38 20.47
N ARG A 254 -21.19 33.25 19.12
CA ARG A 254 -21.27 34.40 18.20
C ARG A 254 -22.62 35.11 18.25
N SER A 255 -23.72 34.39 18.47
CA SER A 255 -25.07 34.95 18.56
C SER A 255 -25.43 35.48 19.95
N ALA A 256 -24.62 35.18 20.97
CA ALA A 256 -24.81 35.70 22.32
C ALA A 256 -24.39 37.18 22.35
N ASP A 257 -25.30 38.08 21.98
CA ASP A 257 -25.11 39.52 22.12
C ASP A 257 -25.43 39.94 23.58
N GLN A 258 -24.47 40.62 24.22
CA GLN A 258 -24.53 41.30 25.54
C GLN A 258 -24.98 40.54 26.81
N ASP A 259 -25.42 39.29 26.75
CA ASP A 259 -25.81 38.50 27.93
C ASP A 259 -24.64 37.74 28.62
N TYR A 260 -23.39 38.16 28.40
CA TYR A 260 -22.28 37.69 29.24
C TYR A 260 -22.46 38.25 30.65
N LYS A 261 -23.12 37.47 31.51
CA LYS A 261 -23.14 37.74 32.95
C LYS A 261 -21.75 37.45 33.50
N PRO A 262 -21.08 38.41 34.16
CA PRO A 262 -19.80 38.16 34.80
C PRO A 262 -19.91 37.03 35.84
N PRO A 263 -18.79 36.39 36.20
CA PRO A 263 -18.77 35.23 37.08
C PRO A 263 -19.24 35.54 38.52
N GLY A 264 -20.56 35.52 38.75
CA GLY A 264 -21.15 35.66 40.09
C GLY A 264 -20.98 37.05 40.73
N GLN A 265 -21.61 37.25 41.90
CA GLN A 265 -21.58 38.53 42.62
C GLN A 265 -20.21 38.84 43.25
N TRP A 266 -19.35 37.83 43.43
CA TRP A 266 -18.15 37.89 44.27
C TRP A 266 -16.83 37.73 43.51
N THR A 267 -16.89 37.43 42.20
CA THR A 267 -15.70 37.17 41.38
C THR A 267 -15.83 37.93 40.06
N MET A 268 -14.75 38.52 39.59
CA MET A 268 -14.71 39.18 38.29
C MET A 268 -13.38 38.94 37.61
N GLU A 269 -13.45 38.64 36.32
CA GLU A 269 -12.31 38.53 35.43
C GLU A 269 -12.53 39.43 34.20
N GLY A 270 -11.44 40.00 33.68
CA GLY A 270 -11.50 40.88 32.52
C GLY A 270 -10.32 41.84 32.47
N PHE A 271 -10.27 42.62 31.40
CA PHE A 271 -9.18 43.59 31.19
C PHE A 271 -9.47 44.91 31.90
N LEU A 272 -8.46 45.42 32.62
CA LEU A 272 -8.41 46.77 33.20
C LEU A 272 -7.11 47.44 32.78
N TYR A 273 -7.16 48.76 32.55
CA TYR A 273 -5.97 49.56 32.31
C TYR A 273 -5.45 50.15 33.62
N ILE A 274 -4.22 49.82 34.00
CA ILE A 274 -3.55 50.39 35.17
C ILE A 274 -2.90 51.71 34.76
N GLN A 275 -3.18 52.80 35.48
CA GLN A 275 -2.63 54.13 35.20
C GLN A 275 -1.24 54.35 35.84
N GLU A 276 -0.39 53.32 35.79
CA GLU A 276 1.01 53.38 36.22
C GLU A 276 1.91 53.18 35.00
N LYS A 277 3.03 53.90 34.94
CA LYS A 277 4.05 53.70 33.92
C LYS A 277 4.96 52.55 34.38
N ARG A 278 4.52 51.30 34.19
CA ARG A 278 5.27 50.10 34.59
C ARG A 278 5.55 49.20 33.39
N GLU A 279 6.74 48.60 33.35
CA GLU A 279 7.06 47.55 32.38
C GLU A 279 6.24 46.29 32.70
N LEU A 280 5.66 45.66 31.67
CA LEU A 280 4.86 44.45 31.79
C LEU A 280 5.73 43.30 32.32
N LEU A 281 5.53 42.91 33.58
CA LEU A 281 6.10 41.67 34.10
C LEU A 281 5.19 40.52 33.67
N ASN A 282 5.76 39.51 32.98
CA ASN A 282 5.05 38.30 32.51
C ASN A 282 4.63 37.34 33.66
N GLN A 283 4.47 37.82 34.88
CA GLN A 283 4.14 37.01 36.06
C GLN A 283 2.89 37.56 36.76
N PRO A 284 1.92 36.70 37.13
CA PRO A 284 0.71 37.12 37.82
C PRO A 284 1.03 37.66 39.22
N GLU A 285 0.54 38.86 39.53
CA GLU A 285 0.63 39.47 40.87
C GLU A 285 -0.68 39.23 41.64
N MET A 286 -0.57 38.85 42.92
CA MET A 286 -1.72 38.65 43.81
C MET A 286 -1.71 39.73 44.90
N PHE A 287 -2.85 40.39 45.11
CA PHE A 287 -3.01 41.46 46.10
C PHE A 287 -4.19 41.21 47.01
N LYS A 288 -4.09 41.66 48.27
CA LYS A 288 -5.22 41.73 49.18
C LYS A 288 -5.83 43.13 49.11
N LEU A 289 -7.06 43.21 48.59
CA LEU A 289 -7.79 44.46 48.46
C LEU A 289 -8.11 45.05 49.84
N LYS A 290 -7.76 46.32 50.06
CA LYS A 290 -8.05 47.09 51.28
C LYS A 290 -9.25 48.01 51.09
N SER A 291 -9.34 48.70 49.95
CA SER A 291 -10.51 49.50 49.59
C SER A 291 -10.62 49.68 48.08
N CYS A 292 -11.85 49.87 47.60
CA CYS A 292 -12.14 50.18 46.21
C CYS A 292 -13.14 51.35 46.17
N ILE A 293 -12.81 52.42 45.43
CA ILE A 293 -13.60 53.66 45.43
C ILE A 293 -13.74 54.15 44.00
N ARG A 294 -14.97 54.45 43.59
CA ARG A 294 -15.20 55.14 42.32
C ARG A 294 -14.55 56.52 42.33
N ARG A 295 -13.75 56.80 41.32
CA ARG A 295 -13.20 58.14 41.10
C ARG A 295 -14.27 59.06 40.48
N LYS A 296 -14.30 60.33 40.86
CA LYS A 296 -15.22 61.33 40.28
C LYS A 296 -14.76 61.71 38.88
N THR A 297 -15.69 61.86 37.94
CA THR A 297 -15.39 62.20 36.53
C THR A 297 -14.54 63.46 36.41
N ASP A 298 -14.69 64.41 37.33
CA ASP A 298 -14.01 65.71 37.30
C ASP A 298 -12.57 65.68 37.85
N SER A 299 -12.13 64.54 38.41
CA SER A 299 -10.80 64.39 39.03
C SER A 299 -9.73 63.79 38.12
N ILE A 300 -10.11 63.30 36.93
CA ILE A 300 -9.19 62.77 35.91
C ILE A 300 -9.85 62.86 34.53
N ASP A 301 -9.11 63.28 33.50
CA ASP A 301 -9.60 63.33 32.11
C ASP A 301 -9.59 61.93 31.45
N LYS A 302 -10.18 60.93 32.13
CA LYS A 302 -10.32 59.55 31.67
C LYS A 302 -11.65 58.96 32.14
N ARG A 303 -12.31 58.21 31.26
CA ARG A 303 -13.62 57.59 31.54
C ARG A 303 -13.46 56.27 32.27
N PHE A 304 -14.43 55.98 33.13
CA PHE A 304 -14.61 54.69 33.82
C PHE A 304 -13.48 54.31 34.80
N CYS A 305 -12.87 55.30 35.45
CA CYS A 305 -11.82 55.07 36.43
C CYS A 305 -12.36 54.79 37.84
N PHE A 306 -11.62 53.97 38.59
CA PHE A 306 -11.79 53.74 40.01
C PHE A 306 -10.42 53.48 40.64
N ASP A 307 -10.37 53.66 41.95
CA ASP A 307 -9.16 53.62 42.74
C ASP A 307 -9.22 52.43 43.69
N ILE A 308 -8.12 51.70 43.76
CA ILE A 308 -7.95 50.63 44.75
C ILE A 308 -6.78 50.95 45.66
N GLU A 309 -6.92 50.56 46.92
CA GLU A 309 -5.82 50.42 47.86
C GLU A 309 -5.64 48.93 48.14
N VAL A 310 -4.40 48.47 48.16
CA VAL A 310 -4.05 47.07 48.49
C VAL A 310 -3.18 47.06 49.74
N VAL A 311 -3.18 45.94 50.47
CA VAL A 311 -2.42 45.83 51.74
C VAL A 311 -0.91 45.84 51.50
N GLU A 312 -0.48 45.26 50.38
CA GLU A 312 0.93 45.01 50.07
C GLU A 312 1.67 46.25 49.53
N ARG A 313 0.94 47.30 49.13
CA ARG A 313 1.51 48.52 48.54
C ARG A 313 1.04 49.77 49.25
N HIS A 314 1.96 50.72 49.39
CA HIS A 314 1.67 52.05 49.89
C HIS A 314 1.32 52.96 48.72
N GLY A 315 0.04 53.31 48.59
CA GLY A 315 -0.45 54.20 47.54
C GLY A 315 -1.77 53.73 46.94
N VAL A 316 -2.46 54.65 46.25
CA VAL A 316 -3.68 54.36 45.52
C VAL A 316 -3.33 53.97 44.09
N MET A 317 -3.83 52.83 43.63
CA MET A 317 -3.70 52.39 42.24
C MET A 317 -4.97 52.75 41.47
N THR A 318 -4.82 53.48 40.37
CA THR A 318 -5.96 53.84 39.52
C THR A 318 -6.12 52.84 38.39
N LEU A 319 -7.30 52.24 38.32
CA LEU A 319 -7.71 51.30 37.30
C LEU A 319 -8.77 51.94 36.40
N GLN A 320 -8.74 51.61 35.12
CA GLN A 320 -9.71 52.07 34.14
C GLN A 320 -10.40 50.87 33.47
N ALA A 321 -11.72 50.84 33.59
CA ALA A 321 -12.58 49.84 32.96
C ALA A 321 -12.93 50.19 31.51
N LEU A 322 -13.39 49.20 30.75
CA LEU A 322 -13.72 49.36 29.33
C LEU A 322 -15.04 50.10 29.08
N SER A 323 -15.98 50.03 30.02
CA SER A 323 -17.31 50.65 29.93
C SER A 323 -17.88 50.96 31.32
N GLU A 324 -18.94 51.76 31.38
CA GLU A 324 -19.62 52.10 32.63
C GLU A 324 -20.23 50.86 33.31
N SER A 325 -20.83 49.96 32.53
CA SER A 325 -21.38 48.70 33.04
C SER A 325 -20.27 47.81 33.58
N ASN A 326 -19.14 47.68 32.87
CA ASN A 326 -18.00 46.89 33.31
C ASN A 326 -17.41 47.44 34.62
N ARG A 327 -17.27 48.77 34.75
CA ARG A 327 -16.83 49.42 35.98
C ARG A 327 -17.73 49.15 37.17
N ARG A 328 -19.06 49.22 36.97
CA ARG A 328 -20.03 48.96 38.04
C ARG A 328 -19.87 47.54 38.59
N LEU A 329 -19.68 46.57 37.70
CA LEU A 329 -19.50 45.18 38.09
C LEU A 329 -18.15 44.95 38.79
N TRP A 330 -17.07 45.64 38.36
CA TRP A 330 -15.79 45.62 39.08
C TRP A 330 -15.90 46.22 40.49
N LEU A 331 -16.64 47.33 40.64
CA LEU A 331 -16.93 47.91 41.95
C LEU A 331 -17.75 46.94 42.80
N GLU A 332 -18.80 46.32 42.27
CA GLU A 332 -19.61 45.35 43.01
C GLU A 332 -18.79 44.14 43.51
N ALA A 333 -17.97 43.55 42.64
CA ALA A 333 -17.11 42.42 43.00
C ALA A 333 -16.02 42.79 44.03
N MET A 334 -15.63 44.06 44.10
CA MET A 334 -14.60 44.60 44.99
C MET A 334 -15.15 45.34 46.21
N ASP A 335 -16.46 45.26 46.50
CA ASP A 335 -17.16 46.02 47.55
C ASP A 335 -16.88 47.54 47.48
N GLY A 336 -16.88 48.05 46.25
CA GLY A 336 -16.51 49.40 45.87
C GLY A 336 -17.58 50.44 46.25
N LYS A 337 -17.15 51.58 46.77
CA LYS A 337 -18.05 52.64 47.25
C LYS A 337 -18.26 53.74 46.21
N GLU A 338 -19.51 54.18 46.08
CA GLU A 338 -19.87 55.38 45.30
C GLU A 338 -19.48 56.66 46.07
N PRO A 339 -19.09 57.76 45.38
CA PRO A 339 -18.92 59.06 46.02
C PRO A 339 -20.30 59.60 46.42
N VAL A 340 -20.49 59.87 47.71
CA VAL A 340 -21.80 60.26 48.28
C VAL A 340 -22.38 61.53 47.59
N ARG A 341 -23.50 61.38 46.86
CA ARG A 341 -24.65 62.32 46.82
C ARG A 341 -25.90 61.78 46.06
N ASN A 342 -27.02 61.80 46.78
CA ASN A 342 -28.48 61.81 46.52
C ASN A 342 -29.12 61.37 45.16
N SER A 343 -30.06 60.42 45.33
CA SER A 343 -31.38 60.22 44.68
C SER A 343 -31.50 60.09 43.15
N ALA A 344 -31.94 58.91 42.68
CA ALA A 344 -33.33 58.60 42.31
C ALA A 344 -33.41 57.36 41.38
N ARG A 345 -34.26 56.39 41.73
CA ARG A 345 -34.56 55.16 40.96
C ARG A 345 -35.69 55.42 39.97
N LEU A 346 -35.62 54.83 38.76
CA LEU A 346 -36.80 54.45 37.96
C LEU A 346 -36.52 53.12 37.20
N PRO A 347 -37.50 52.20 37.08
CA PRO A 347 -37.27 50.80 36.67
C PRO A 347 -37.54 50.51 35.18
N LEU A 348 -36.81 49.52 34.64
CA LEU A 348 -37.04 48.85 33.34
C LEU A 348 -38.10 47.74 33.47
N LYS A 349 -38.97 47.58 32.46
CA LYS A 349 -39.86 46.41 32.28
C LYS A 349 -39.37 45.58 31.09
N TYR A 350 -39.22 44.27 31.28
CA TYR A 350 -39.08 43.26 30.22
C TYR A 350 -40.39 42.50 30.02
N SER A 351 -40.64 42.01 28.81
CA SER A 351 -41.65 40.99 28.50
C SER A 351 -41.07 39.99 27.50
N PHE A 352 -41.17 38.71 27.83
CA PHE A 352 -40.87 37.54 26.99
C PHE A 352 -42.19 36.97 26.45
N CYS A 353 -42.17 36.40 25.23
CA CYS A 353 -43.07 35.30 24.89
C CYS A 353 -42.45 34.40 23.82
N CYS A 354 -42.66 33.09 23.97
CA CYS A 354 -42.11 31.98 23.22
C CYS A 354 -43.29 31.13 22.73
N SER A 355 -43.24 30.56 21.51
CA SER A 355 -44.05 29.39 21.15
C SER A 355 -43.48 28.64 19.95
N TYR A 356 -43.21 27.35 20.15
CA TYR A 356 -42.92 26.32 19.15
C TYR A 356 -44.22 25.71 18.60
N SER A 357 -44.17 25.17 17.37
CA SER A 357 -45.09 24.12 16.91
C SER A 357 -44.33 23.13 16.01
N LEU A 358 -44.45 21.84 16.34
CA LEU A 358 -43.99 20.68 15.58
C LEU A 358 -45.21 20.04 14.89
N ALA A 359 -45.04 19.55 13.67
CA ALA A 359 -45.99 18.65 13.01
C ALA A 359 -45.26 17.37 12.55
N PRO A 360 -45.88 16.18 12.63
CA PRO A 360 -45.26 14.90 12.29
C PRO A 360 -45.49 14.50 10.82
N VAL A 361 -44.62 13.61 10.32
CA VAL A 361 -44.61 13.08 8.95
C VAL A 361 -44.95 11.59 9.00
N ASP A 362 -46.08 11.22 8.40
CA ASP A 362 -46.32 9.90 7.82
C ASP A 362 -46.90 10.15 6.41
N ILE A 363 -46.32 9.52 5.38
CA ILE A 363 -46.71 9.71 3.97
C ILE A 363 -47.06 8.36 3.36
N ASP A 364 -48.31 8.24 2.95
CA ASP A 364 -48.85 7.19 2.09
C ASP A 364 -48.74 7.64 0.61
N LEU A 365 -48.38 6.74 -0.32
CA LEU A 365 -47.99 7.10 -1.69
C LEU A 365 -49.11 6.80 -2.72
N ASP A 366 -49.75 7.86 -3.23
CA ASP A 366 -50.79 7.81 -4.27
C ASP A 366 -50.23 8.23 -5.66
N PRO A 367 -50.43 7.45 -6.75
CA PRO A 367 -49.77 7.69 -8.05
C PRO A 367 -50.21 8.95 -8.83
N GLU A 368 -51.35 9.57 -8.52
CA GLU A 368 -51.84 10.76 -9.21
C GLU A 368 -51.46 12.09 -8.53
N THR A 369 -50.93 12.03 -7.30
CA THR A 369 -50.60 13.22 -6.50
C THR A 369 -49.15 13.71 -6.64
N TRP A 370 -48.24 12.88 -7.11
CA TRP A 370 -46.80 13.21 -7.12
C TRP A 370 -46.33 13.50 -8.54
N ASP A 371 -46.04 14.78 -8.82
CA ASP A 371 -45.42 15.16 -10.08
C ASP A 371 -44.01 14.53 -10.22
N ASN A 372 -43.56 14.31 -11.45
CA ASN A 372 -42.25 13.69 -11.73
C ASN A 372 -41.09 14.37 -10.97
N LYS A 373 -41.21 15.68 -10.67
CA LYS A 373 -40.21 16.44 -9.92
C LYS A 373 -40.15 16.03 -8.45
N THR A 374 -41.29 15.77 -7.82
CA THR A 374 -41.38 15.36 -6.43
C THR A 374 -40.95 13.89 -6.25
N ILE A 375 -41.28 13.01 -7.19
CA ILE A 375 -40.75 11.63 -7.20
C ILE A 375 -39.23 11.64 -7.42
N THR A 376 -38.74 12.45 -8.36
CA THR A 376 -37.30 12.57 -8.65
C THR A 376 -36.54 13.17 -7.47
N SER A 377 -37.10 14.15 -6.76
CA SER A 377 -36.46 14.76 -5.58
C SER A 377 -36.48 13.81 -4.37
N GLY A 378 -37.57 13.07 -4.18
CA GLY A 378 -37.70 12.00 -3.18
C GLY A 378 -36.69 10.88 -3.42
N LEU A 379 -36.57 10.38 -4.65
CA LEU A 379 -35.58 9.37 -5.04
C LEU A 379 -34.15 9.88 -4.86
N LYS A 380 -33.86 11.13 -5.26
CA LYS A 380 -32.54 11.74 -5.01
C LYS A 380 -32.22 11.83 -3.53
N ASN A 381 -33.21 12.13 -2.68
CA ASN A 381 -33.02 12.21 -1.24
C ASN A 381 -32.86 10.81 -0.62
N TYR A 382 -33.62 9.81 -1.07
CA TYR A 382 -33.48 8.42 -0.67
C TYR A 382 -32.09 7.86 -1.03
N LEU A 383 -31.61 8.08 -2.26
CA LEU A 383 -30.27 7.67 -2.68
C LEU A 383 -29.15 8.39 -1.91
N ARG A 384 -29.43 9.60 -1.40
CA ARG A 384 -28.49 10.35 -0.54
C ARG A 384 -28.50 9.87 0.92
N SER A 385 -29.62 9.36 1.43
CA SER A 385 -29.79 8.90 2.82
C SER A 385 -29.48 7.42 3.02
N ALA A 386 -29.77 6.55 2.05
CA ALA A 386 -29.58 5.10 2.09
C ALA A 386 -28.14 4.65 1.72
N ARG A 387 -27.12 5.45 2.08
CA ARG A 387 -25.74 5.21 1.64
C ARG A 387 -25.16 3.88 2.16
N PRO A 388 -24.61 3.03 1.29
CA PRO A 388 -23.54 2.11 1.69
C PRO A 388 -22.23 2.88 1.86
N SER A 389 -21.47 2.52 2.89
CA SER A 389 -20.16 3.03 3.27
C SER A 389 -19.03 2.79 2.24
N SER A 390 -19.35 2.38 1.00
CA SER A 390 -18.36 2.02 -0.03
C SER A 390 -18.33 2.95 -1.26
N CYS A 391 -19.33 3.80 -1.52
CA CYS A 391 -19.31 4.70 -2.69
C CYS A 391 -18.19 5.77 -2.65
N VAL A 392 -17.63 6.06 -1.46
CA VAL A 392 -16.50 7.00 -1.29
C VAL A 392 -15.21 6.46 -1.94
N SER A 393 -15.10 5.15 -2.12
CA SER A 393 -13.92 4.50 -2.71
C SER A 393 -13.82 4.61 -4.24
N PHE A 394 -14.91 4.98 -4.94
CA PHE A 394 -14.86 5.26 -6.38
C PHE A 394 -14.02 6.50 -6.72
N ALA A 395 -13.84 7.42 -5.76
CA ALA A 395 -13.34 8.77 -6.00
C ALA A 395 -11.80 8.92 -6.05
N VAL A 396 -10.99 7.84 -5.94
CA VAL A 396 -9.53 7.99 -5.72
C VAL A 396 -8.62 7.35 -6.77
N ARG A 397 -9.11 6.63 -7.78
CA ARG A 397 -8.20 6.12 -8.84
C ARG A 397 -8.81 6.19 -10.23
N ASN A 398 -8.52 7.25 -10.97
CA ASN A 398 -8.32 7.18 -12.42
C ASN A 398 -7.73 8.50 -12.95
N LYS A 399 -6.40 8.53 -13.11
CA LYS A 399 -5.66 9.53 -13.90
C LYS A 399 -5.05 8.89 -15.16
N SER A 400 -5.73 7.90 -15.75
CA SER A 400 -5.29 7.22 -16.98
C SER A 400 -6.11 7.73 -18.16
N ASP A 401 -5.44 8.03 -19.28
CA ASP A 401 -6.07 8.45 -20.54
C ASP A 401 -6.67 7.26 -21.33
N ASP A 402 -6.44 6.01 -20.90
CA ASP A 402 -6.95 4.80 -21.55
C ASP A 402 -8.41 4.51 -21.14
N GLN A 403 -9.32 4.56 -22.11
CA GLN A 403 -10.75 4.29 -21.95
C GLN A 403 -11.04 2.87 -21.47
N ASN A 404 -10.27 1.86 -21.92
CA ASN A 404 -10.50 0.46 -21.57
C ASN A 404 -10.11 0.19 -20.12
N TYR A 405 -8.99 0.75 -19.69
CA TYR A 405 -8.58 0.72 -18.28
C TYR A 405 -9.66 1.32 -17.36
N ARG A 406 -10.28 2.43 -17.77
CA ARG A 406 -11.33 3.10 -16.99
C ARG A 406 -12.58 2.24 -16.85
N VAL A 407 -13.01 1.55 -17.90
CA VAL A 407 -14.15 0.61 -17.87
C VAL A 407 -13.86 -0.55 -16.92
N CYS A 408 -12.68 -1.18 -17.02
CA CYS A 408 -12.27 -2.28 -16.14
C CYS A 408 -12.16 -1.85 -14.67
N ALA A 409 -11.64 -0.65 -14.41
CA ALA A 409 -11.55 -0.10 -13.07
C ALA A 409 -12.95 0.16 -12.46
N VAL A 410 -13.88 0.72 -13.23
CA VAL A 410 -15.26 0.94 -12.79
C VAL A 410 -15.97 -0.39 -12.55
N HIS A 411 -15.79 -1.38 -13.42
CA HIS A 411 -16.30 -2.75 -13.24
C HIS A 411 -15.83 -3.36 -11.91
N ALA A 412 -14.52 -3.35 -11.64
CA ALA A 412 -13.98 -3.89 -10.40
C ALA A 412 -14.51 -3.18 -9.15
N LEU A 413 -14.82 -1.88 -9.24
CA LEU A 413 -15.39 -1.11 -8.13
C LEU A 413 -16.87 -1.41 -7.91
N VAL A 414 -17.66 -1.57 -8.98
CA VAL A 414 -19.08 -1.93 -8.90
C VAL A 414 -19.26 -3.31 -8.26
N HIS A 415 -18.42 -4.28 -8.62
CA HIS A 415 -18.49 -5.64 -8.07
C HIS A 415 -17.93 -5.77 -6.65
N LYS A 416 -17.24 -4.75 -6.14
CA LYS A 416 -16.86 -4.62 -4.72
C LYS A 416 -17.99 -4.07 -3.84
N LEU A 417 -19.09 -3.58 -4.44
CA LEU A 417 -20.23 -3.10 -3.65
C LEU A 417 -20.95 -4.28 -2.98
N PRO A 418 -21.48 -4.09 -1.76
CA PRO A 418 -22.39 -5.08 -1.16
C PRO A 418 -23.55 -5.40 -2.09
N GLU A 419 -24.00 -6.65 -2.07
CA GLU A 419 -24.96 -7.20 -3.04
C GLU A 419 -26.22 -6.34 -3.21
N ARG A 420 -26.87 -5.94 -2.11
CA ARG A 420 -28.06 -5.07 -2.13
C ARG A 420 -27.81 -3.70 -2.78
N ASN A 421 -26.59 -3.18 -2.65
CA ASN A 421 -26.22 -1.89 -3.20
C ASN A 421 -25.84 -1.99 -4.68
N ARG A 422 -25.25 -3.12 -5.08
CA ARG A 422 -25.01 -3.44 -6.49
C ARG A 422 -26.34 -3.64 -7.23
N GLU A 423 -27.30 -4.37 -6.65
CA GLU A 423 -28.66 -4.54 -7.20
C GLU A 423 -29.37 -3.19 -7.38
N MET A 424 -29.32 -2.33 -6.36
CA MET A 424 -29.90 -0.99 -6.45
C MET A 424 -29.22 -0.14 -7.54
N LEU A 425 -27.89 -0.17 -7.62
CA LEU A 425 -27.13 0.54 -8.64
C LEU A 425 -27.47 0.00 -10.04
N GLU A 426 -27.59 -1.32 -10.22
CA GLU A 426 -27.99 -1.94 -11.48
C GLU A 426 -29.37 -1.47 -11.92
N LEU A 427 -30.37 -1.51 -11.03
CA LEU A 427 -31.72 -1.03 -11.31
C LEU A 427 -31.73 0.45 -11.72
N LEU A 428 -30.96 1.28 -11.01
CA LEU A 428 -30.84 2.69 -11.31
C LEU A 428 -30.19 2.93 -12.68
N ILE A 429 -29.01 2.35 -12.95
CA ILE A 429 -28.31 2.57 -14.22
C ILE A 429 -29.12 2.00 -15.39
N LYS A 430 -29.80 0.85 -15.23
CA LYS A 430 -30.72 0.30 -16.24
C LYS A 430 -31.84 1.27 -16.60
N HIS A 431 -32.41 1.94 -15.59
CA HIS A 431 -33.40 2.99 -15.81
C HIS A 431 -32.78 4.19 -16.55
N LEU A 432 -31.59 4.66 -16.15
CA LEU A 432 -30.91 5.78 -16.79
C LEU A 432 -30.53 5.50 -18.26
N VAL A 433 -30.13 4.27 -18.58
CA VAL A 433 -29.93 3.82 -19.97
C VAL A 433 -31.21 3.99 -20.78
N THR A 434 -32.34 3.56 -20.24
CA THR A 434 -33.66 3.69 -20.90
C THR A 434 -34.06 5.15 -21.09
N VAL A 435 -33.82 6.01 -20.09
CA VAL A 435 -34.04 7.47 -20.20
C VAL A 435 -33.15 8.08 -21.29
N SER A 436 -31.87 7.70 -21.34
CA SER A 436 -30.92 8.22 -22.32
C SER A 436 -31.23 7.78 -23.76
N ALA A 437 -31.82 6.60 -23.94
CA ALA A 437 -32.23 6.10 -25.26
C ALA A 437 -33.38 6.92 -25.88
N GLN A 438 -34.16 7.61 -25.04
CA GLN A 438 -35.28 8.48 -25.46
C GLN A 438 -34.88 9.97 -25.55
N ASN A 439 -33.57 10.27 -25.65
CA ASN A 439 -33.06 11.65 -25.62
C ASN A 439 -33.63 12.57 -26.72
N GLN A 440 -34.13 12.02 -27.83
CA GLN A 440 -34.77 12.79 -28.91
C GLN A 440 -36.05 13.51 -28.45
N PHE A 441 -36.70 13.01 -27.40
CA PHE A 441 -37.94 13.58 -26.85
C PHE A 441 -37.74 14.22 -25.48
N ASN A 442 -36.96 13.59 -24.60
CA ASN A 442 -36.76 14.07 -23.23
C ASN A 442 -35.52 14.98 -23.06
N LEU A 443 -34.69 15.12 -24.10
CA LEU A 443 -33.47 15.95 -24.13
C LEU A 443 -32.39 15.51 -23.11
N MET A 444 -32.53 14.34 -22.50
CA MET A 444 -31.60 13.80 -21.50
C MET A 444 -30.53 12.93 -22.18
N THR A 445 -29.43 13.56 -22.59
CA THR A 445 -28.23 12.85 -23.05
C THR A 445 -27.51 12.16 -21.89
N VAL A 446 -26.63 11.20 -22.19
CA VAL A 446 -25.83 10.50 -21.18
C VAL A 446 -25.02 11.49 -20.33
N SER A 447 -24.47 12.54 -20.94
CA SER A 447 -23.73 13.57 -20.20
C SER A 447 -24.64 14.44 -19.30
N ASN A 448 -25.85 14.80 -19.76
CA ASN A 448 -26.84 15.49 -18.92
C ASN A 448 -27.22 14.66 -17.69
N LEU A 449 -27.36 13.34 -17.86
CA LEU A 449 -27.60 12.41 -16.77
C LEU A 449 -26.38 12.27 -15.85
N GLY A 450 -25.18 12.24 -16.40
CA GLY A 450 -23.92 12.25 -15.65
C GLY A 450 -23.81 13.46 -14.72
N VAL A 451 -24.14 14.66 -15.19
CA VAL A 451 -24.14 15.90 -14.38
C VAL A 451 -25.13 15.85 -13.22
N ILE A 452 -26.27 15.20 -13.39
CA ILE A 452 -27.34 15.15 -12.37
C ILE A 452 -27.09 14.02 -11.36
N PHE A 453 -26.69 12.84 -11.83
CA PHE A 453 -26.54 11.66 -10.99
C PHE A 453 -25.12 11.47 -10.44
N GLY A 454 -24.08 12.03 -11.07
CA GLY A 454 -22.70 12.01 -10.57
C GLY A 454 -22.58 12.55 -9.14
N PRO A 455 -23.01 13.80 -8.88
CA PRO A 455 -23.03 14.35 -7.54
C PRO A 455 -24.09 13.71 -6.63
N THR A 456 -25.11 13.07 -7.17
CA THR A 456 -26.15 12.42 -6.36
C THR A 456 -25.67 11.08 -5.80
N LEU A 457 -24.89 10.32 -6.57
CA LEU A 457 -24.38 9.00 -6.20
C LEU A 457 -23.03 9.06 -5.46
N MET A 458 -22.19 10.05 -5.75
CA MET A 458 -20.77 10.07 -5.33
C MET A 458 -20.35 11.33 -4.56
N ARG A 459 -21.27 12.12 -4.01
CA ARG A 459 -20.93 13.34 -3.24
C ARG A 459 -19.96 13.03 -2.08
N SER A 460 -18.87 13.79 -1.98
CA SER A 460 -17.99 13.79 -0.80
C SER A 460 -18.70 14.37 0.43
N GLN A 461 -18.36 13.89 1.63
CA GLN A 461 -18.85 14.47 2.89
C GLN A 461 -18.21 15.84 3.22
N GLU A 462 -17.08 16.17 2.58
CA GLU A 462 -16.36 17.42 2.83
C GLU A 462 -16.60 18.46 1.72
N GLU A 463 -16.91 19.70 2.12
CA GLU A 463 -17.07 20.87 1.25
C GLU A 463 -15.72 21.62 1.06
N THR A 464 -14.73 20.96 0.48
CA THR A 464 -13.41 21.55 0.17
C THR A 464 -13.27 21.90 -1.32
N VAL A 465 -12.34 22.80 -1.68
CA VAL A 465 -12.06 23.18 -3.09
C VAL A 465 -11.60 21.98 -3.93
N ALA A 466 -10.89 21.03 -3.30
CA ALA A 466 -10.50 19.75 -3.92
C ALA A 466 -11.70 18.85 -4.25
N ALA A 467 -12.76 18.88 -3.42
CA ALA A 467 -14.00 18.16 -3.69
C ALA A 467 -14.79 18.75 -4.88
N MET A 468 -14.69 20.07 -5.14
CA MET A 468 -15.31 20.70 -6.32
C MET A 468 -14.62 20.29 -7.63
N MET A 469 -13.31 20.03 -7.62
CA MET A 469 -12.59 19.51 -8.79
C MET A 469 -12.97 18.06 -9.14
N ASN A 470 -13.55 17.32 -8.19
CA ASN A 470 -13.95 15.91 -8.33
C ASN A 470 -15.33 15.73 -9.02
N ILE A 471 -16.11 16.81 -9.19
CA ILE A 471 -17.45 16.78 -9.79
C ILE A 471 -17.40 16.36 -11.27
N LYS A 472 -16.40 16.84 -12.03
CA LYS A 472 -16.21 16.41 -13.42
C LYS A 472 -15.93 14.90 -13.51
N PHE A 473 -15.15 14.35 -12.59
CA PHE A 473 -14.82 12.93 -12.58
C PHE A 473 -16.03 12.05 -12.21
N GLN A 474 -16.82 12.48 -11.24
CA GLN A 474 -18.07 11.82 -10.85
C GLN A 474 -19.05 11.72 -12.02
N ASN A 475 -19.17 12.78 -12.81
CA ASN A 475 -20.02 12.77 -14.00
C ASN A 475 -19.56 11.73 -15.00
N ILE A 476 -18.24 11.65 -15.27
CA ILE A 476 -17.71 10.70 -16.25
C ILE A 476 -17.85 9.24 -15.78
N VAL A 477 -17.76 8.96 -14.47
CA VAL A 477 -18.02 7.60 -13.97
C VAL A 477 -19.47 7.18 -14.25
N VAL A 478 -20.44 8.08 -14.07
CA VAL A 478 -21.84 7.81 -14.42
C VAL A 478 -22.04 7.67 -15.92
N GLU A 479 -21.34 8.47 -16.73
CA GLU A 479 -21.35 8.33 -18.19
C GLU A 479 -20.84 6.93 -18.61
N ILE A 480 -19.69 6.49 -18.06
CA ILE A 480 -19.13 5.15 -18.31
C ILE A 480 -20.11 4.04 -17.91
N LEU A 481 -20.78 4.18 -16.76
CA LEU A 481 -21.78 3.22 -16.27
C LEU A 481 -22.97 3.08 -17.22
N ILE A 482 -23.45 4.20 -17.78
CA ILE A 482 -24.58 4.21 -18.71
C ILE A 482 -24.16 3.68 -20.08
N GLU A 483 -23.03 4.16 -20.63
CA GLU A 483 -22.55 3.76 -21.96
C GLU A 483 -22.11 2.29 -22.03
N ASN A 484 -21.58 1.76 -20.93
CA ASN A 484 -21.02 0.41 -20.85
C ASN A 484 -21.82 -0.49 -19.90
N PHE A 485 -23.10 -0.19 -19.67
CA PHE A 485 -23.98 -0.88 -18.71
C PHE A 485 -23.83 -2.41 -18.77
N THR A 486 -23.93 -2.99 -19.97
CA THR A 486 -23.84 -4.44 -20.14
C THR A 486 -22.43 -4.99 -19.84
N LYS A 487 -21.36 -4.26 -20.22
CA LYS A 487 -19.96 -4.70 -19.99
C LYS A 487 -19.53 -4.54 -18.53
N VAL A 488 -20.06 -3.53 -17.83
CA VAL A 488 -19.70 -3.22 -16.44
C VAL A 488 -20.47 -4.07 -15.44
N LEU A 489 -21.74 -4.40 -15.70
CA LEU A 489 -22.58 -5.12 -14.73
C LEU A 489 -22.68 -6.64 -14.98
N PHE A 490 -22.36 -7.15 -16.17
CA PHE A 490 -22.35 -8.58 -16.48
C PHE A 490 -20.92 -9.11 -16.72
N TRP A 491 -20.47 -10.07 -15.90
CA TRP A 491 -19.07 -10.58 -15.85
C TRP A 491 -18.57 -11.23 -17.15
N PHE A 492 -19.48 -11.78 -17.98
CA PHE A 492 -19.13 -12.65 -19.11
C PHE A 492 -18.38 -11.94 -20.26
N TRP A 493 -18.40 -10.60 -20.34
CA TRP A 493 -17.89 -9.85 -21.49
C TRP A 493 -16.45 -9.33 -21.35
N VAL A 494 -15.92 -9.17 -20.14
CA VAL A 494 -14.59 -8.55 -19.94
C VAL A 494 -13.45 -9.49 -20.33
N CYS A 495 -13.63 -10.80 -20.19
CA CYS A 495 -12.58 -11.80 -20.51
C CYS A 495 -12.43 -12.14 -22.00
N SER A 496 -13.37 -11.74 -22.88
CA SER A 496 -13.35 -12.13 -24.30
C SER A 496 -12.70 -11.10 -25.24
N GLU A 497 -12.59 -9.81 -24.87
CA GLU A 497 -12.08 -8.77 -25.78
C GLU A 497 -10.77 -8.11 -25.30
N PHE A 498 -10.43 -8.18 -24.00
CA PHE A 498 -9.32 -7.40 -23.43
C PHE A 498 -8.15 -8.28 -23.00
N GLY A 499 -7.42 -8.83 -23.98
CA GLY A 499 -6.16 -9.57 -23.79
C GLY A 499 -5.06 -8.72 -23.13
N CYS A 500 -5.21 -8.45 -21.83
CA CYS A 500 -4.25 -7.72 -21.02
C CYS A 500 -3.19 -8.70 -20.50
N THR A 501 -1.96 -8.53 -20.97
CA THR A 501 -0.76 -9.16 -20.42
C THR A 501 -0.55 -8.70 -18.97
N ILE A 502 -1.02 -9.49 -18.02
CA ILE A 502 -0.76 -9.34 -16.59
C ILE A 502 0.18 -10.47 -16.17
N SER A 503 1.23 -10.13 -15.42
CA SER A 503 2.31 -11.00 -14.95
C SER A 503 1.82 -12.38 -14.46
N PRO A 504 2.57 -13.48 -14.74
CA PRO A 504 2.20 -14.85 -14.35
C PRO A 504 1.89 -15.02 -12.86
N ILE A 505 2.46 -14.17 -12.00
CA ILE A 505 2.31 -14.25 -10.54
C ILE A 505 0.90 -13.78 -10.11
N LEU A 506 0.25 -12.89 -10.86
CA LEU A 506 -1.14 -12.48 -10.57
C LEU A 506 -2.17 -13.44 -11.17
N SER A 507 -1.81 -14.15 -12.25
CA SER A 507 -2.64 -15.22 -12.82
C SER A 507 -2.86 -16.35 -11.81
N THR A 508 -1.82 -16.73 -11.08
CA THR A 508 -1.90 -17.76 -10.04
C THR A 508 -2.65 -17.26 -8.81
N PHE A 509 -2.50 -15.97 -8.45
CA PHE A 509 -3.20 -15.38 -7.30
C PHE A 509 -4.71 -15.20 -7.54
N ILE A 510 -5.12 -14.90 -8.78
CA ILE A 510 -6.55 -14.79 -9.16
C ILE A 510 -7.14 -16.18 -9.41
N SER A 511 -6.38 -17.15 -9.94
CA SER A 511 -6.86 -18.53 -10.08
C SER A 511 -7.05 -19.23 -8.72
N TYR A 512 -6.27 -18.88 -7.69
CA TYR A 512 -6.39 -19.46 -6.34
C TYR A 512 -7.62 -18.97 -5.56
N PHE A 513 -8.16 -17.78 -5.90
CA PHE A 513 -9.38 -17.23 -5.27
C PHE A 513 -10.65 -17.32 -6.13
N ASN A 514 -10.56 -17.66 -7.42
CA ASN A 514 -11.71 -17.84 -8.33
C ASN A 514 -11.85 -19.26 -8.87
N GLY A 515 -11.41 -20.26 -8.10
CA GLY A 515 -11.55 -21.67 -8.46
C GLY A 515 -12.98 -22.19 -8.31
N HIS A 516 -13.78 -21.99 -9.36
CA HIS A 516 -14.94 -22.80 -9.76
C HIS A 516 -16.26 -22.62 -9.00
N LEU A 517 -17.07 -21.61 -9.37
CA LEU A 517 -18.44 -21.47 -8.82
C LEU A 517 -19.42 -22.58 -9.25
N TYR A 518 -19.12 -23.34 -10.31
CA TYR A 518 -20.03 -24.36 -10.83
C TYR A 518 -19.30 -25.66 -11.15
N ALA A 519 -19.95 -26.78 -10.86
CA ALA A 519 -19.45 -28.11 -11.19
C ALA A 519 -20.59 -29.02 -11.64
N LYS A 520 -20.27 -30.10 -12.33
CA LYS A 520 -21.22 -31.12 -12.77
C LYS A 520 -20.81 -32.49 -12.24
N ALA A 521 -21.75 -33.24 -11.68
CA ALA A 521 -21.53 -34.60 -11.24
C ALA A 521 -21.20 -35.54 -12.41
N MET A 522 -20.05 -36.20 -12.35
CA MET A 522 -19.64 -37.26 -13.26
C MET A 522 -20.18 -38.63 -12.83
N TYR A 523 -20.49 -38.80 -11.54
CA TYR A 523 -21.06 -40.00 -10.95
C TYR A 523 -22.18 -39.61 -9.95
N SER A 524 -23.09 -40.53 -9.64
CA SER A 524 -24.08 -40.35 -8.57
C SER A 524 -23.46 -40.63 -7.20
N CYS A 525 -23.96 -39.95 -6.16
CA CYS A 525 -23.54 -40.13 -4.77
C CYS A 525 -24.78 -40.19 -3.85
N GLU A 526 -24.79 -41.12 -2.88
CA GLU A 526 -25.73 -41.11 -1.76
C GLU A 526 -24.97 -40.72 -0.50
N ALA A 527 -25.43 -39.66 0.18
CA ALA A 527 -24.81 -39.14 1.39
C ALA A 527 -24.87 -40.16 2.53
N GLU A 528 -23.72 -40.41 3.18
CA GLU A 528 -23.64 -41.25 4.36
C GLU A 528 -23.87 -40.44 5.65
N HIS A 529 -23.56 -39.14 5.61
CA HIS A 529 -23.71 -38.22 6.74
C HIS A 529 -24.60 -37.02 6.41
N SER A 530 -25.18 -36.40 7.45
CA SER A 530 -26.15 -35.30 7.32
C SER A 530 -25.60 -34.01 6.69
N HIS A 531 -24.29 -33.88 6.58
CA HIS A 531 -23.59 -32.73 6.00
C HIS A 531 -23.08 -32.98 4.57
N GLU A 532 -23.28 -34.19 4.03
CA GLU A 532 -23.00 -34.56 2.64
C GLU A 532 -24.25 -34.40 1.77
N LEU A 533 -24.08 -34.19 0.47
CA LEU A 533 -25.19 -34.10 -0.48
C LEU A 533 -25.37 -35.41 -1.25
N SER A 534 -26.60 -35.92 -1.31
CA SER A 534 -26.99 -36.96 -2.28
C SER A 534 -27.36 -36.31 -3.61
N PHE A 535 -26.84 -36.83 -4.71
CA PHE A 535 -27.10 -36.30 -6.06
C PHE A 535 -26.96 -37.37 -7.16
N PRO A 536 -27.74 -37.26 -8.25
CA PRO A 536 -27.60 -38.14 -9.41
C PRO A 536 -26.43 -37.72 -10.32
N GLN A 537 -25.98 -38.64 -11.17
CA GLN A 537 -25.02 -38.33 -12.23
C GLN A 537 -25.58 -37.21 -13.14
N GLY A 538 -24.76 -36.22 -13.44
CA GLY A 538 -25.13 -35.06 -14.25
C GLY A 538 -25.74 -33.88 -13.48
N ALA A 539 -25.89 -33.99 -12.15
CA ALA A 539 -26.30 -32.89 -11.27
C ALA A 539 -25.39 -31.66 -11.44
N LEU A 540 -25.99 -30.46 -11.38
CA LEU A 540 -25.28 -29.18 -11.50
C LEU A 540 -25.18 -28.50 -10.13
N PHE A 541 -23.97 -28.18 -9.74
CA PHE A 541 -23.64 -27.54 -8.47
C PHE A 541 -23.33 -26.07 -8.68
N SER A 542 -23.70 -25.27 -7.68
CA SER A 542 -23.41 -23.83 -7.61
C SER A 542 -22.69 -23.50 -6.29
N ASN A 543 -21.99 -22.37 -6.24
CA ASN A 543 -21.16 -21.97 -5.10
C ASN A 543 -20.18 -23.07 -4.68
N VAL A 544 -19.48 -23.68 -5.63
CA VAL A 544 -18.51 -24.74 -5.35
C VAL A 544 -17.19 -24.13 -4.87
N TYR A 545 -16.63 -24.63 -3.79
CA TYR A 545 -15.31 -24.23 -3.29
C TYR A 545 -14.65 -25.35 -2.48
N PRO A 546 -13.31 -25.35 -2.32
CA PRO A 546 -12.61 -26.35 -1.54
C PRO A 546 -13.11 -26.42 -0.10
N SER A 547 -13.37 -27.63 0.40
CA SER A 547 -13.67 -27.85 1.82
C SER A 547 -12.39 -27.83 2.66
N VAL A 548 -12.55 -27.71 3.99
CA VAL A 548 -11.47 -27.90 4.96
C VAL A 548 -11.00 -29.36 4.98
N GLU A 549 -11.86 -30.29 4.57
CA GLU A 549 -11.54 -31.72 4.45
C GLU A 549 -10.92 -32.02 3.07
N PRO A 550 -9.67 -32.53 3.02
CA PRO A 550 -9.00 -32.84 1.76
C PRO A 550 -9.79 -33.86 0.92
N GLY A 551 -9.98 -33.57 -0.37
CA GLY A 551 -10.73 -34.42 -1.30
C GLY A 551 -12.25 -34.18 -1.31
N TRP A 552 -12.75 -33.22 -0.52
CA TRP A 552 -14.14 -32.79 -0.52
C TRP A 552 -14.28 -31.33 -0.95
N LEU A 553 -15.39 -31.02 -1.59
CA LEU A 553 -15.81 -29.67 -1.97
C LEU A 553 -17.10 -29.32 -1.23
N GLN A 554 -17.27 -28.06 -0.87
CA GLN A 554 -18.56 -27.55 -0.42
C GLN A 554 -19.32 -26.97 -1.61
N ALA A 555 -20.58 -27.34 -1.77
CA ALA A 555 -21.39 -26.96 -2.91
C ALA A 555 -22.87 -26.82 -2.55
N THR A 556 -23.63 -26.08 -3.35
CA THR A 556 -25.09 -25.96 -3.25
C THR A 556 -25.76 -26.74 -4.39
N TYR A 557 -26.61 -27.71 -4.04
CA TYR A 557 -27.46 -28.48 -4.95
C TYR A 557 -28.91 -28.40 -4.47
N GLU A 558 -29.84 -28.06 -5.38
CA GLU A 558 -31.29 -27.93 -5.09
C GLU A 558 -31.61 -27.10 -3.82
N GLY A 559 -30.84 -26.03 -3.59
CA GLY A 559 -31.02 -25.12 -2.44
C GLY A 559 -30.47 -25.61 -1.11
N ARG A 560 -29.80 -26.77 -1.06
CA ARG A 560 -29.07 -27.27 0.11
C ARG A 560 -27.57 -27.19 -0.12
N THR A 561 -26.85 -26.73 0.89
CA THR A 561 -25.38 -26.67 0.89
C THR A 561 -24.82 -27.82 1.73
N GLY A 562 -23.87 -28.55 1.18
CA GLY A 562 -23.19 -29.65 1.86
C GLY A 562 -21.94 -30.10 1.09
N LEU A 563 -21.31 -31.16 1.56
CA LEU A 563 -20.07 -31.69 0.99
C LEU A 563 -20.35 -32.63 -0.18
N ILE A 564 -19.49 -32.54 -1.20
CA ILE A 564 -19.46 -33.44 -2.35
C ILE A 564 -18.01 -33.91 -2.60
N PRO A 565 -17.77 -35.16 -3.04
CA PRO A 565 -16.41 -35.63 -3.34
C PRO A 565 -15.83 -34.91 -4.56
N GLU A 566 -14.60 -34.40 -4.44
CA GLU A 566 -13.94 -33.65 -5.51
C GLU A 566 -13.74 -34.50 -6.78
N ASN A 567 -13.41 -35.78 -6.60
CA ASN A 567 -13.21 -36.73 -7.69
C ASN A 567 -14.50 -37.17 -8.40
N TYR A 568 -15.67 -36.78 -7.89
CA TYR A 568 -16.98 -37.15 -8.47
C TYR A 568 -17.54 -36.09 -9.40
N VAL A 569 -16.86 -34.95 -9.53
CA VAL A 569 -17.35 -33.81 -10.30
C VAL A 569 -16.32 -33.32 -11.31
N VAL A 570 -16.81 -32.67 -12.35
CA VAL A 570 -16.00 -31.88 -13.28
C VAL A 570 -16.42 -30.42 -13.15
N PHE A 571 -15.46 -29.53 -13.00
CA PHE A 571 -15.72 -28.10 -12.96
C PHE A 571 -16.18 -27.59 -14.32
N LEU A 572 -17.13 -26.65 -14.33
CA LEU A 572 -17.73 -26.08 -15.54
C LEU A 572 -17.13 -24.73 -15.92
#